data_AF-A0A970QKF2-F1
#
_entry.id   AF-A0A970QKF2-F1
#
_cell.length_a   1.000
_cell.length_b   1.000
_cell.length_c   1.000
_cell.angle_alpha   90.00
_cell.angle_beta   90.00
_cell.angle_gamma   90.00
#
_symmetry.space_group_name_H-M   'P 1'
#
loop_
_entity.id
_entity.type
_entity.pdbx_description
1 polymer ?
#
loop_
_entity_poly.entity_id
_entity_poly.type
_entity_poly.pdbx_seq_one_letter_code
_entity_poly.pdbx_strand_id
1 'polypeptide(L)' 'SDGVEAAGMQAGVEVYTNFRELGEGVIDFPSIFHILDDVGYDGYFTVELDRSRFSHKESAARSMAYMNKAYFGI' A
#
# COMPACT_ATOMS: atom_id res chain seq x y z
N SER A 1 13.37 -0.29 16.95
CA SER A 1 12.16 0.52 16.77
C SER A 1 11.57 0.13 15.44
N ASP A 2 10.27 -0.13 15.39
CA ASP A 2 9.57 -0.59 14.18
C ASP A 2 9.27 0.60 13.25
N GLY A 3 10.26 1.51 13.14
CA GLY A 3 10.19 2.94 12.90
C GLY A 3 9.09 3.47 11.98
N VAL A 4 7.91 3.67 12.55
CA VAL A 4 6.87 4.55 12.03
C VAL A 4 6.82 5.76 12.96
N GLU A 5 7.75 6.70 12.74
CA GLU A 5 7.71 8.00 13.40
C GLU A 5 7.21 9.04 12.39
N ALA A 6 6.31 9.92 12.83
CA ALA A 6 5.86 11.02 12.02
C ALA A 6 7.04 11.98 11.74
N ALA A 7 7.16 12.44 10.49
CA ALA A 7 8.10 13.47 10.11
C ALA A 7 7.68 14.87 10.60
N GLY A 8 6.43 15.03 11.02
CA GLY A 8 5.88 16.28 11.54
C GLY A 8 4.35 16.27 11.60
N MET A 9 3.77 17.47 11.71
CA MET A 9 2.33 17.71 11.71
C MET A 9 1.96 18.68 10.59
N GLN A 10 0.86 18.42 9.86
CA GLN A 10 0.30 19.33 8.87
C GLN A 10 -1.22 19.34 9.00
N ALA A 11 -1.84 20.53 9.05
CA ALA A 11 -3.29 20.68 9.22
C ALA A 11 -3.91 19.88 10.39
N GLY A 12 -3.13 19.65 11.45
CA GLY A 12 -3.58 18.89 12.64
C GLY A 12 -3.44 17.38 12.53
N VAL A 13 -2.83 16.84 11.47
CA VAL A 13 -2.55 15.41 11.30
C VAL A 13 -1.07 15.12 11.21
N GLU A 14 -0.67 13.92 11.65
CA GLU A 14 0.70 13.41 11.51
C GLU A 14 1.05 13.22 10.03
N VAL A 15 2.26 13.62 9.66
CA VAL A 15 2.79 13.46 8.31
C VAL A 15 3.84 12.38 8.31
N TYR A 16 3.66 11.39 7.44
CA TYR A 16 4.61 10.30 7.23
C TYR A 16 5.32 10.50 5.89
N THR A 17 6.60 10.12 5.80
CA THR A 17 7.42 10.37 4.60
C THR A 17 8.14 9.13 4.08
N ASN A 18 8.10 8.03 4.83
CA ASN A 18 8.78 6.77 4.50
C ASN A 18 7.79 5.74 3.92
N PHE A 19 6.87 6.19 3.07
CA PHE A 19 5.99 5.30 2.33
C PHE A 19 6.79 4.33 1.46
N ARG A 20 6.28 3.11 1.33
CA ARG A 20 6.92 2.01 0.62
C ARG A 20 6.00 1.54 -0.50
N GLU A 21 6.61 1.08 -1.59
CA GLU A 21 5.94 0.34 -2.64
C GLU A 21 5.11 -0.80 -2.04
N LEU A 22 3.96 -1.07 -2.69
CA LEU A 22 3.00 -2.05 -2.21
C LEU A 22 3.67 -3.41 -1.97
N GLY A 23 3.48 -3.96 -0.78
CA GLY A 23 4.08 -5.25 -0.37
C GLY A 23 5.48 -5.19 0.23
N GLU A 24 6.13 -4.01 0.28
CA GLU A 24 7.46 -3.86 0.92
C GLU A 24 7.38 -3.29 2.36
N GLY A 25 6.17 -3.06 2.87
CA GLY A 25 5.90 -2.57 4.21
C GLY A 25 5.56 -3.68 5.21
N VAL A 26 5.00 -3.27 6.35
CA VAL A 26 4.59 -4.19 7.44
C VAL A 26 3.11 -4.57 7.39
N ILE A 27 2.36 -4.08 6.39
CA ILE A 27 0.93 -4.33 6.27
C ILE A 27 0.67 -5.71 5.69
N ASP A 28 -0.19 -6.48 6.35
CA ASP A 28 -0.66 -7.80 5.91
C ASP A 28 -1.85 -7.65 4.93
N PHE A 29 -1.53 -7.29 3.69
CA PHE A 29 -2.55 -7.17 2.65
C PHE A 29 -3.30 -8.47 2.34
N PRO A 30 -2.68 -9.66 2.28
CA PRO A 30 -3.41 -10.91 2.06
C PRO A 30 -4.58 -11.13 3.03
N SER A 31 -4.38 -10.89 4.33
CA SER A 31 -5.47 -10.99 5.30
C SER A 31 -6.53 -9.90 5.11
N ILE A 32 -6.14 -8.67 4.76
CA ILE A 32 -7.09 -7.60 4.44
C ILE A 32 -7.96 -7.98 3.24
N PHE A 33 -7.36 -8.51 2.17
CA PHE A 33 -8.09 -8.95 0.99
C PHE A 33 -9.10 -10.06 1.33
N HIS A 34 -8.69 -11.05 2.14
CA HIS A 34 -9.59 -12.11 2.57
C HIS A 34 -10.80 -11.56 3.35
N ILE A 35 -10.59 -10.61 4.25
CA ILE A 35 -11.68 -9.96 5.01
C ILE A 35 -12.64 -9.21 4.07
N LEU A 36 -12.12 -8.55 3.04
CA LEU A 36 -12.94 -7.83 2.06
C LEU A 36 -13.75 -8.78 1.17
N ASP A 37 -13.15 -9.89 0.76
CA ASP A 37 -13.85 -10.94 0.02
C ASP A 37 -14.95 -11.60 0.87
N ASP A 38 -14.69 -11.84 2.16
CA ASP A 38 -15.66 -12.45 3.09
C ASP A 38 -16.95 -11.61 3.25
N VAL A 39 -16.84 -10.29 3.12
CA VAL A 39 -18.01 -9.38 3.14
C VAL A 39 -18.58 -9.08 1.76
N GLY A 40 -18.02 -9.69 0.71
CA GLY A 40 -18.48 -9.51 -0.66
C GLY A 40 -18.18 -8.12 -1.25
N TYR A 41 -17.08 -7.49 -0.85
CA TYR A 41 -16.66 -6.22 -1.45
C TYR A 41 -16.33 -6.41 -2.95
N ASP A 42 -17.01 -5.66 -3.81
CA ASP A 42 -16.84 -5.72 -5.28
C ASP A 42 -16.35 -4.40 -5.89
N GLY A 43 -15.96 -3.45 -5.02
CA GLY A 43 -15.50 -2.13 -5.43
C GLY A 43 -14.07 -2.12 -5.95
N TYR A 44 -13.61 -0.94 -6.36
CA TYR A 44 -12.25 -0.76 -6.87
C TYR A 44 -11.22 -0.71 -5.73
N PHE A 45 -10.04 -1.28 -5.98
CA PHE A 45 -8.84 -0.99 -5.22
C PHE A 45 -8.07 0.15 -5.88
N THR A 46 -7.88 1.24 -5.15
CA THR A 46 -6.99 2.33 -5.55
C THR A 46 -5.64 2.14 -4.88
N VAL A 47 -4.57 2.05 -5.67
CA VAL A 47 -3.20 2.05 -5.16
C VAL A 47 -2.61 3.45 -5.30
N GLU A 48 -2.27 4.05 -4.18
CA GLU A 48 -1.69 5.39 -4.09
C GLU A 48 -0.31 5.34 -3.42
N LEU A 49 0.64 6.12 -3.94
CA LEU A 49 1.97 6.28 -3.37
C LEU A 49 2.42 7.73 -3.54
N ASP A 50 2.50 8.46 -2.42
CA ASP A 50 2.93 9.87 -2.39
C ASP A 50 4.28 10.10 -3.06
N ARG A 51 5.27 9.29 -2.68
CA ARG A 51 6.64 9.39 -3.20
C ARG A 51 7.22 8.02 -3.48
N SER A 52 7.58 7.80 -4.74
CA SER A 52 8.30 6.61 -5.19
C SER A 52 9.76 6.65 -4.75
N ARG A 53 10.29 5.50 -4.31
CA ARG A 53 11.74 5.30 -4.14
C ARG A 53 12.44 4.97 -5.46
N PHE A 54 11.66 4.71 -6.51
CA PHE A 54 12.07 4.43 -7.88
C PHE A 54 11.55 5.55 -8.81
N SER A 55 10.98 5.19 -9.96
CA SER A 55 10.17 6.07 -10.80
C SER A 55 8.68 5.76 -10.63
N HIS A 56 7.81 6.74 -10.93
CA HIS A 56 6.36 6.54 -10.87
C HIS A 56 5.89 5.34 -11.71
N LYS A 57 6.43 5.20 -12.94
CA LYS A 57 6.13 4.09 -13.84
C LYS A 57 6.54 2.74 -13.23
N GLU A 58 7.73 2.68 -12.65
CA GLU A 58 8.24 1.45 -12.04
C GLU A 58 7.45 1.07 -10.78
N SER A 59 7.16 2.02 -9.89
CA SER A 59 6.36 1.75 -8.69
C SER A 59 4.93 1.31 -9.04
N ALA A 60 4.32 1.88 -10.09
CA ALA A 60 3.02 1.42 -10.57
C ALA A 60 3.07 -0.03 -11.07
N ALA A 61 4.11 -0.39 -11.86
CA ALA A 61 4.29 -1.75 -12.33
C ALA A 61 4.54 -2.75 -11.18
N ARG A 62 5.36 -2.37 -10.19
CA ARG A 62 5.61 -3.15 -8.97
C ARG A 62 4.33 -3.38 -8.17
N SER A 63 3.52 -2.32 -8.03
CA SER A 63 2.25 -2.42 -7.30
C SER A 63 1.27 -3.36 -7.99
N MET A 64 1.13 -3.28 -9.31
CA MET A 64 0.30 -4.23 -10.06
C MET A 64 0.84 -5.67 -9.96
N ALA A 65 2.17 -5.86 -10.01
CA ALA A 65 2.75 -7.18 -9.82
C ALA A 65 2.44 -7.76 -8.44
N TYR A 66 2.45 -6.93 -7.39
CA TYR A 66 2.04 -7.35 -6.06
C TYR A 66 0.56 -7.73 -6.02
N MET A 67 -0.34 -6.92 -6.59
CA MET A 67 -1.77 -7.23 -6.64
C MET A 67 -2.06 -8.53 -7.41
N ASN A 68 -1.38 -8.75 -8.54
CA ASN A 68 -1.49 -9.99 -9.31
C ASN A 68 -1.12 -11.21 -8.47
N LYS A 69 0.00 -11.12 -7.73
CA LYS A 69 0.47 -12.22 -6.88
C LYS A 69 -0.38 -12.42 -5.62
N ALA A 70 -0.75 -11.34 -4.94
CA ALA A 70 -1.30 -11.37 -3.59
C ALA A 70 -2.82 -11.39 -3.54
N TYR A 71 -3.50 -10.94 -4.61
CA TYR A 71 -4.96 -10.90 -4.67
C TYR A 71 -5.51 -11.69 -5.87
N PHE A 72 -5.08 -11.38 -7.09
CA PHE A 72 -5.68 -11.98 -8.28
C PHE A 72 -5.21 -13.42 -8.57
N GLY A 73 -4.08 -13.83 -8.01
CA GLY A 73 -3.51 -15.18 -8.21
C GLY A 73 -3.02 -15.48 -9.63
N ILE A 74 -2.60 -14.45 -10.39
CA ILE A 74 -2.12 -14.57 -11.78
C ILE A 74 -0.65 -14.16 -11.96
#